data_AF-A0A1H2R306-F1
#
_entry.id   AF-A0A1H2R306-F1
#
_cell.length_a   1.000
_cell.length_b   1.000
_cell.length_c   1.000
_cell.angle_alpha   90.00
_cell.angle_beta   90.00
_cell.angle_gamma   90.00
#
_symmetry.space_group_name_H-M   'P 1'
#
loop_
_entity.id
_entity.type
_entity.pdbx_description
1 polymer ?
#
loop_
_entity_poly.entity_id
_entity_poly.type
_entity_poly.pdbx_seq_one_letter_code
_entity_poly.pdbx_strand_id
1 'polypeptide(L)'
;MRAERASRWFVTVSALFFVGFHVAMAVAAPRRVVVTLGLYGFVLHVLFGKAYALVPAYFDRDLAWELGPAAQFPLSVFGTTGLALAPLGPPWLQPVGTALWVGGVAVFLGTLGWTIRDNITGAATGTGGPNAHREPVDRVANVAVPIALGYLVFAAGGALATAVGFESVLPQQLSHLLAAGTAALFVFGVGFRLFPRFLVAAVPRPVVALIVAAGAIGPALLGFGLFDHRLLLVGGVVEAVAVVSFALSYLTLFLRSERRRVGFYAVLVAAAAGVVGIGLGLTIAVTGRESALVSAHYRAMLSGFLGLTVVGAAFQFYPPAVGVLPYADDRTALLSIALLGSGLGIQLLDLVGRFDWMKSVGTAAGVLGALLYTYLLIAAFARRWQS
;
A
#
# COMPACT_ATOMS: atom_id res chain seq x y z
N MET A 1 -13.76 -17.47 13.00
CA MET A 1 -13.92 -16.00 13.21
C MET A 1 -14.06 -15.39 11.83
N ARG A 2 -15.14 -14.66 11.50
CA ARG A 2 -15.32 -14.16 10.12
C ARG A 2 -14.16 -13.25 9.71
N ALA A 3 -13.59 -13.46 8.52
CA ALA A 3 -12.46 -12.70 7.97
C ALA A 3 -12.67 -11.17 8.04
N GLU A 4 -13.93 -10.72 7.92
CA GLU A 4 -14.31 -9.31 8.10
C GLU A 4 -13.93 -8.71 9.46
N ARG A 5 -14.01 -9.49 10.54
CA ARG A 5 -13.66 -9.02 11.89
C ARG A 5 -12.15 -8.84 12.02
N ALA A 6 -11.37 -9.82 11.58
CA ALA A 6 -9.92 -9.74 11.56
C ALA A 6 -9.42 -8.61 10.66
N SER A 7 -10.08 -8.39 9.51
CA SER A 7 -9.79 -7.27 8.60
C SER A 7 -9.80 -5.91 9.34
N ARG A 8 -10.74 -5.71 10.27
CA ARG A 8 -10.81 -4.48 11.07
C ARG A 8 -9.65 -4.35 12.04
N TRP A 9 -9.20 -5.44 12.68
CA TRP A 9 -8.04 -5.39 13.57
C TRP A 9 -6.78 -4.90 12.84
N PHE A 10 -6.52 -5.49 11.67
CA PHE A 10 -5.41 -5.07 10.80
C PHE A 10 -5.54 -3.60 10.38
N VAL A 11 -6.73 -3.16 9.94
CA VAL A 11 -6.96 -1.78 9.50
C VAL A 11 -6.83 -0.77 10.66
N THR A 12 -7.30 -1.11 11.86
CA THR A 12 -7.13 -0.25 13.05
C THR A 12 -5.65 -0.09 13.40
N VAL A 13 -4.91 -1.21 13.55
CA VAL A 13 -3.48 -1.14 13.89
C VAL A 13 -2.67 -0.46 12.80
N SER A 14 -3.04 -0.70 11.54
CA SER A 14 -2.49 0.01 10.39
C SER A 14 -2.66 1.53 10.50
N ALA A 15 -3.83 2.02 10.91
CA ALA A 15 -4.06 3.46 11.10
C ALA A 15 -3.17 4.04 12.22
N LEU A 16 -2.96 3.29 13.30
CA LEU A 16 -2.03 3.69 14.37
C LEU A 16 -0.58 3.74 13.88
N PHE A 17 -0.14 2.75 13.08
CA PHE A 17 1.18 2.80 12.44
C PHE A 17 1.31 3.96 11.46
N PHE A 18 0.23 4.37 10.79
CA PHE A 18 0.23 5.55 9.91
C PHE A 18 0.44 6.85 10.69
N VAL A 19 -0.20 6.98 11.85
CA VAL A 19 0.09 8.09 12.79
C VAL A 19 1.55 8.03 13.22
N GLY A 20 2.05 6.86 13.63
CA GLY A 20 3.45 6.66 13.99
C GLY A 20 4.42 7.04 12.87
N PHE A 21 4.10 6.70 11.62
CA PHE A 21 4.86 7.08 10.44
C PHE A 21 4.93 8.60 10.26
N HIS A 22 3.81 9.32 10.35
CA HIS A 22 3.80 10.78 10.25
C HIS A 22 4.51 11.47 11.43
N VAL A 23 4.36 10.94 12.64
CA VAL A 23 5.09 11.43 13.83
C VAL A 23 6.59 11.21 13.66
N ALA A 24 7.01 10.03 13.21
CA ALA A 24 8.40 9.70 12.93
C ALA A 24 9.02 10.65 11.90
N MET A 25 8.27 11.04 10.86
CA MET A 25 8.71 12.07 9.92
C MET A 25 8.82 13.46 10.57
N ALA A 26 7.87 13.84 11.42
CA ALA A 26 7.86 15.14 12.11
C ALA A 26 9.07 15.32 13.03
N VAL A 27 9.47 14.26 13.75
CA VAL A 27 10.63 14.27 14.65
C VAL A 27 11.96 13.89 13.96
N ALA A 28 11.95 13.79 12.62
CA ALA A 28 13.12 13.42 11.81
C ALA A 28 13.78 12.09 12.25
N ALA A 29 12.98 11.09 12.60
CA ALA A 29 13.45 9.76 12.95
C ALA A 29 14.24 9.10 11.78
N PRO A 30 15.10 8.10 12.06
CA PRO A 30 15.86 7.42 11.02
C PRO A 30 14.97 6.86 9.91
N ARG A 31 15.42 6.97 8.66
CA ARG A 31 14.66 6.52 7.47
C ARG A 31 14.13 5.09 7.61
N ARG A 32 14.89 4.19 8.24
CA ARG A 32 14.48 2.81 8.47
C ARG A 32 13.22 2.73 9.35
N VAL A 33 13.14 3.53 10.41
CA VAL A 33 11.94 3.62 11.28
C VAL A 33 10.75 4.11 10.46
N VAL A 34 10.93 5.20 9.72
CA VAL A 34 9.89 5.82 8.87
C VAL A 34 9.37 4.82 7.83
N VAL A 35 10.25 4.19 7.05
CA VAL A 35 9.86 3.22 6.02
C VAL A 35 9.19 2.00 6.64
N THR A 36 9.69 1.46 7.76
CA THR A 36 9.04 0.32 8.42
C THR A 36 7.63 0.66 8.90
N LEU A 37 7.43 1.81 9.57
CA LEU A 37 6.09 2.22 10.03
C LEU A 37 5.12 2.45 8.86
N GLY A 38 5.58 3.13 7.79
CA GLY A 38 4.74 3.44 6.63
C GLY A 38 4.45 2.22 5.74
N LEU A 39 5.47 1.43 5.41
CA LEU A 39 5.32 0.29 4.50
C LEU A 39 4.84 -0.96 5.23
N TYR A 40 5.56 -1.40 6.26
CA TYR A 40 5.24 -2.63 6.98
C TYR A 40 4.02 -2.41 7.86
N GLY A 41 4.04 -1.34 8.66
CA GLY A 41 3.01 -1.05 9.67
C GLY A 41 1.69 -0.59 9.08
N PHE A 42 1.73 0.32 8.11
CA PHE A 42 0.51 0.86 7.51
C PHE A 42 0.10 0.09 6.25
N VAL A 43 0.84 0.23 5.14
CA VAL A 43 0.41 -0.29 3.84
C VAL A 43 0.20 -1.81 3.85
N LEU A 44 1.19 -2.58 4.33
CA LEU A 44 1.10 -4.04 4.35
C LEU A 44 0.07 -4.57 5.36
N HIS A 45 -0.18 -3.90 6.49
CA HIS A 45 -1.24 -4.35 7.40
C HIS A 45 -2.63 -4.19 6.79
N VAL A 46 -2.94 -3.07 6.11
CA VAL A 46 -4.22 -2.99 5.36
C VAL A 46 -4.29 -4.09 4.31
N LEU A 47 -3.21 -4.31 3.56
CA LEU A 47 -3.14 -5.35 2.54
C LEU A 47 -3.44 -6.73 3.13
N PHE A 48 -2.75 -7.12 4.21
CA PHE A 48 -2.99 -8.39 4.91
C PHE A 48 -4.44 -8.51 5.36
N GLY A 49 -4.98 -7.48 6.02
CA GLY A 49 -6.36 -7.48 6.50
C GLY A 49 -7.40 -7.58 5.39
N LYS A 50 -7.16 -6.95 4.23
CA LYS A 50 -8.11 -6.94 3.11
C LYS A 50 -7.99 -8.14 2.20
N ALA A 51 -6.78 -8.64 1.97
CA ALA A 51 -6.54 -9.77 1.07
C ALA A 51 -7.28 -11.04 1.51
N TYR A 52 -7.39 -11.30 2.82
CA TYR A 52 -8.18 -12.45 3.32
C TYR A 52 -9.66 -12.43 2.96
N ALA A 53 -10.24 -11.25 2.69
CA ALA A 53 -11.62 -11.12 2.25
C ALA A 53 -11.72 -10.99 0.73
N LEU A 54 -10.80 -10.26 0.11
CA LEU A 54 -10.88 -9.92 -1.31
C LEU A 54 -10.30 -11.00 -2.22
N VAL A 55 -9.16 -11.58 -1.88
CA VAL A 55 -8.49 -12.56 -2.74
C VAL A 55 -9.34 -13.82 -2.94
N PRO A 56 -9.91 -14.47 -1.89
CA PRO A 56 -10.75 -15.64 -2.11
C PRO A 56 -11.95 -15.32 -3.02
N ALA A 57 -12.69 -14.24 -2.71
CA ALA A 57 -13.80 -13.77 -3.53
C ALA A 57 -13.36 -13.47 -4.98
N TYR A 58 -12.13 -12.98 -5.16
CA TYR A 58 -11.64 -12.65 -6.47
C TYR A 58 -11.26 -13.83 -7.34
N PHE A 59 -11.01 -14.96 -6.70
CA PHE A 59 -10.63 -16.22 -7.32
C PHE A 59 -11.78 -17.23 -7.30
N ASP A 60 -13.00 -16.80 -6.93
CA ASP A 60 -14.17 -17.66 -6.79
C ASP A 60 -13.94 -18.81 -5.81
N ARG A 61 -13.30 -18.51 -4.66
CA ARG A 61 -12.93 -19.48 -3.63
C ARG A 61 -13.35 -18.99 -2.25
N ASP A 62 -13.55 -19.96 -1.37
CA ASP A 62 -13.66 -19.71 0.06
C ASP A 62 -12.29 -19.74 0.73
N LEU A 63 -12.13 -18.92 1.77
CA LEU A 63 -10.89 -18.86 2.52
C LEU A 63 -10.61 -20.21 3.19
N ALA A 64 -9.47 -20.83 2.87
CA ALA A 64 -9.24 -22.20 3.30
C ALA A 64 -8.97 -22.35 4.81
N TRP A 65 -8.36 -21.35 5.45
CA TRP A 65 -8.11 -21.35 6.90
C TRP A 65 -8.60 -20.06 7.54
N GLU A 66 -9.80 -20.10 8.13
CA GLU A 66 -10.41 -18.93 8.79
C GLU A 66 -9.58 -18.38 9.96
N LEU A 67 -8.72 -19.20 10.57
CA LEU A 67 -7.85 -18.79 11.68
C LEU A 67 -6.55 -18.13 11.22
N GLY A 68 -6.21 -18.21 9.94
CA GLY A 68 -4.99 -17.59 9.36
C GLY A 68 -4.82 -16.11 9.75
N PRO A 69 -5.84 -15.24 9.58
CA PRO A 69 -5.76 -13.84 10.00
C PRO A 69 -5.46 -13.65 11.48
N ALA A 70 -6.05 -14.48 12.35
CA ALA A 70 -5.88 -14.37 13.80
C ALA A 70 -4.48 -14.83 14.25
N ALA A 71 -3.90 -15.82 13.57
CA ALA A 71 -2.53 -16.26 13.80
C ALA A 71 -1.49 -15.26 13.25
N GLN A 72 -1.70 -14.72 12.04
CA GLN A 72 -0.80 -13.73 11.45
C GLN A 72 -0.77 -12.43 12.25
N PHE A 73 -1.92 -11.95 12.70
CA PHE A 73 -2.05 -10.61 13.29
C PHE A 73 -1.00 -10.29 14.36
N PRO A 74 -0.91 -11.03 15.48
CA PRO A 74 0.09 -10.73 16.52
C PRO A 74 1.53 -10.81 15.98
N LEU A 75 1.84 -11.81 15.13
CA LEU A 75 3.16 -11.98 14.53
C LEU A 75 3.58 -10.76 13.69
N SER A 76 2.67 -10.29 12.82
CA SER A 76 2.92 -9.14 11.95
C SER A 76 3.04 -7.83 12.72
N VAL A 77 2.23 -7.64 13.77
CA VAL A 77 2.25 -6.43 14.62
C VAL A 77 3.53 -6.37 15.45
N PHE A 78 3.83 -7.43 16.21
CA PHE A 78 5.05 -7.45 17.03
C PHE A 78 6.32 -7.48 16.17
N GLY A 79 6.30 -8.20 15.05
CA GLY A 79 7.40 -8.20 14.09
C GLY A 79 7.69 -6.81 13.53
N THR A 80 6.65 -6.09 13.11
CA THR A 80 6.79 -4.72 12.58
C THR A 80 7.25 -3.73 13.65
N THR A 81 6.67 -3.80 14.85
CA THR A 81 7.09 -2.97 15.98
C THR A 81 8.55 -3.22 16.34
N GLY A 82 8.97 -4.49 16.43
CA GLY A 82 10.37 -4.86 16.66
C GLY A 82 11.31 -4.32 15.59
N LEU A 83 10.95 -4.46 14.32
CA LEU A 83 11.72 -3.92 13.19
C LEU A 83 11.78 -2.39 13.18
N ALA A 84 10.71 -1.71 13.60
CA ALA A 84 10.66 -0.25 13.68
C ALA A 84 11.51 0.28 14.83
N LEU A 85 11.56 -0.43 15.96
CA LEU A 85 12.35 -0.06 17.14
C LEU A 85 13.81 -0.52 17.08
N ALA A 86 14.14 -1.50 16.23
CA ALA A 86 15.48 -2.06 16.11
C ALA A 86 16.62 -1.02 15.92
N PRO A 87 16.45 0.07 15.15
CA PRO A 87 17.51 1.09 15.03
C PRO A 87 17.81 1.86 16.32
N LEU A 88 16.92 1.82 17.31
CA LEU A 88 16.98 2.59 18.55
C LEU A 88 17.10 1.72 19.80
N GLY A 89 16.97 0.40 19.65
CA GLY A 89 16.90 -0.54 20.76
C GLY A 89 18.00 -1.59 20.73
N PRO A 90 17.89 -2.63 21.57
CA PRO A 90 18.94 -3.64 21.70
C PRO A 90 19.09 -4.48 20.42
N PRO A 91 20.29 -5.06 20.17
CA PRO A 91 20.61 -5.77 18.91
C PRO A 91 19.68 -6.94 18.57
N TRP A 92 19.06 -7.57 19.58
CA TRP A 92 18.15 -8.71 19.39
C TRP A 92 16.79 -8.32 18.79
N LEU A 93 16.40 -7.04 18.81
CA LEU A 93 15.12 -6.60 18.25
C LEU A 93 15.02 -6.85 16.75
N GLN A 94 16.13 -6.70 16.02
CA GLN A 94 16.16 -6.93 14.58
C GLN A 94 15.87 -8.41 14.21
N PRO A 95 16.62 -9.40 14.71
CA PRO A 95 16.35 -10.80 14.38
C PRO A 95 15.00 -11.28 14.91
N VAL A 96 14.60 -10.90 16.13
CA VAL A 96 13.28 -11.28 16.69
C VAL A 96 12.14 -10.64 15.88
N GLY A 97 12.24 -9.35 15.59
CA GLY A 97 11.27 -8.63 14.76
C GLY A 97 11.16 -9.23 13.35
N THR A 98 12.29 -9.60 12.75
CA THR A 98 12.34 -10.28 11.44
C THR A 98 11.66 -11.65 11.51
N ALA A 99 12.01 -12.48 12.49
CA ALA A 99 11.44 -13.82 12.63
C ALA A 99 9.91 -13.78 12.83
N LEU A 100 9.42 -12.89 13.70
CA LEU A 100 7.99 -12.69 13.91
C LEU A 100 7.30 -12.19 12.64
N TRP A 101 7.85 -11.19 11.97
CA TRP A 101 7.25 -10.63 10.76
C TRP A 101 7.21 -11.66 9.62
N VAL A 102 8.31 -12.39 9.40
CA VAL A 102 8.38 -13.48 8.41
C VAL A 102 7.43 -14.62 8.76
N GLY A 103 7.31 -14.99 10.03
CA GLY A 103 6.32 -15.97 10.48
C GLY A 103 4.89 -15.54 10.17
N GLY A 104 4.55 -14.27 10.39
CA GLY A 104 3.26 -13.70 9.99
C GLY A 104 3.03 -13.76 8.47
N VAL A 105 4.06 -13.42 7.68
CA VAL A 105 4.02 -13.53 6.22
C VAL A 105 3.86 -14.98 5.76
N ALA A 106 4.50 -15.95 6.42
CA ALA A 106 4.36 -17.37 6.10
C ALA A 106 2.92 -17.87 6.33
N VAL A 107 2.28 -17.47 7.43
CA VAL A 107 0.86 -17.75 7.69
C VAL A 107 -0.01 -17.17 6.57
N PHE A 108 0.21 -15.91 6.21
CA PHE A 108 -0.52 -15.23 5.14
C PHE A 108 -0.41 -15.93 3.79
N LEU A 109 0.83 -16.20 3.37
CA LEU A 109 1.13 -16.86 2.10
C LEU A 109 0.61 -18.28 2.07
N GLY A 110 0.76 -19.03 3.17
CA GLY A 110 0.22 -20.37 3.30
C GLY A 110 -1.30 -20.36 3.14
N THR A 111 -2.01 -19.49 3.88
CA THR A 111 -3.47 -19.42 3.80
C THR A 111 -3.96 -19.03 2.42
N LEU A 112 -3.43 -17.95 1.83
CA LEU A 112 -3.89 -17.50 0.52
C LEU A 112 -3.45 -18.44 -0.61
N GLY A 113 -2.21 -18.91 -0.58
CA GLY A 113 -1.68 -19.85 -1.56
C GLY A 113 -2.47 -21.15 -1.59
N TRP A 114 -2.81 -21.69 -0.42
CA TRP A 114 -3.70 -22.85 -0.34
C TRP A 114 -5.11 -22.53 -0.81
N THR A 115 -5.64 -21.34 -0.49
CA THR A 115 -6.98 -20.90 -0.93
C THR A 115 -7.12 -20.86 -2.45
N ILE A 116 -6.11 -20.38 -3.18
CA ILE A 116 -6.18 -20.20 -4.64
C ILE A 116 -5.47 -21.31 -5.43
N ARG A 117 -5.06 -22.41 -4.77
CA ARG A 117 -4.17 -23.45 -5.33
C ARG A 117 -4.68 -24.11 -6.61
N ASP A 118 -5.99 -24.20 -6.79
CA ASP A 118 -6.66 -24.80 -7.94
C ASP A 118 -7.11 -23.77 -8.99
N ASN A 119 -6.85 -22.48 -8.77
CA ASN A 119 -7.20 -21.39 -9.68
C ASN A 119 -6.10 -20.29 -9.69
N ILE A 120 -4.82 -20.67 -9.66
CA ILE A 120 -3.70 -19.72 -9.55
C ILE A 120 -3.70 -18.66 -10.67
N THR A 121 -4.18 -19.02 -11.86
CA THR A 121 -4.29 -18.10 -13.01
C THR A 121 -5.43 -17.10 -12.88
N GLY A 122 -6.35 -17.31 -11.92
CA GLY A 122 -7.52 -16.46 -11.72
C GLY A 122 -8.55 -16.55 -12.86
N ALA A 123 -8.62 -17.68 -13.54
CA ALA A 123 -9.54 -17.91 -14.66
C ALA A 123 -11.01 -17.85 -14.22
N ALA A 124 -11.32 -18.47 -13.07
CA ALA A 124 -12.58 -18.23 -12.37
C ALA A 124 -12.45 -16.96 -11.52
N THR A 125 -13.36 -16.00 -11.69
CA THR A 125 -13.22 -14.66 -11.07
C THR A 125 -14.31 -14.31 -10.06
N GLY A 126 -15.34 -15.16 -9.92
CA GLY A 126 -16.55 -14.85 -9.14
C GLY A 126 -17.36 -13.69 -9.73
N THR A 127 -17.06 -13.27 -10.96
CA THR A 127 -17.73 -12.14 -11.62
C THR A 127 -18.86 -12.66 -12.50
N GLY A 128 -20.10 -12.26 -12.19
CA GLY A 128 -21.27 -12.68 -12.96
C GLY A 128 -22.40 -11.64 -12.94
N GLY A 129 -23.56 -12.04 -13.47
CA GLY A 129 -24.78 -11.23 -13.50
C GLY A 129 -24.56 -9.87 -14.19
N PRO A 130 -25.03 -8.75 -13.60
CA PRO A 130 -24.88 -7.41 -14.17
C PRO A 130 -23.42 -7.00 -14.44
N ASN A 131 -22.44 -7.68 -13.84
CA ASN A 131 -21.01 -7.40 -13.99
C ASN A 131 -20.28 -8.36 -14.94
N ALA A 132 -20.97 -9.30 -15.59
CA ALA A 132 -20.33 -10.32 -16.44
C ALA A 132 -19.40 -9.73 -17.52
N HIS A 133 -19.76 -8.57 -18.08
CA HIS A 133 -18.94 -7.85 -19.05
C HIS A 133 -17.54 -7.43 -18.54
N ARG A 134 -17.30 -7.46 -17.22
CA ARG A 134 -16.01 -7.09 -16.59
C ARG A 134 -15.07 -8.28 -16.44
N GLU A 135 -15.56 -9.51 -16.57
CA GLU A 135 -14.79 -10.73 -16.36
C GLU A 135 -13.45 -10.76 -17.12
N PRO A 136 -13.36 -10.35 -18.41
CA PRO A 136 -12.07 -10.36 -19.13
C PRO A 136 -11.03 -9.42 -18.51
N VAL A 137 -11.45 -8.30 -17.93
CA VAL A 137 -10.57 -7.37 -17.23
C VAL A 137 -10.17 -7.94 -15.88
N ASP A 138 -11.12 -8.55 -15.16
CA ASP A 138 -10.87 -9.17 -13.86
C ASP A 138 -9.87 -10.31 -13.94
N ARG A 139 -9.93 -11.16 -14.99
CA ARG A 139 -8.93 -12.23 -15.22
C ARG A 139 -7.52 -11.65 -15.37
N VAL A 140 -7.37 -10.58 -16.14
CA VAL A 140 -6.06 -9.92 -16.31
C VAL A 140 -5.59 -9.30 -14.99
N ALA A 141 -6.48 -8.64 -14.26
CA ALA A 141 -6.16 -8.04 -12.97
C ALA A 141 -5.76 -9.08 -11.91
N ASN A 142 -6.40 -10.27 -11.92
CA ASN A 142 -6.10 -11.35 -10.99
C ASN A 142 -4.67 -11.89 -11.13
N VAL A 143 -4.05 -11.82 -12.32
CA VAL A 143 -2.66 -12.24 -12.55
C VAL A 143 -1.67 -11.48 -11.66
N ALA A 144 -1.99 -10.24 -11.29
CA ALA A 144 -1.15 -9.44 -10.40
C ALA A 144 -1.00 -10.07 -8.99
N VAL A 145 -2.02 -10.80 -8.51
CA VAL A 145 -2.06 -11.34 -7.15
C VAL A 145 -0.97 -12.38 -6.90
N PRO A 146 -0.87 -13.51 -7.63
CA PRO A 146 0.18 -14.49 -7.39
C PRO A 146 1.59 -13.91 -7.58
N ILE A 147 1.76 -12.95 -8.51
CA ILE A 147 3.05 -12.28 -8.73
C ILE A 147 3.42 -11.43 -7.51
N ALA A 148 2.48 -10.63 -6.99
CA ALA A 148 2.70 -9.82 -5.79
C ALA A 148 2.98 -10.68 -4.55
N LEU A 149 2.32 -11.84 -4.42
CA LEU A 149 2.62 -12.82 -3.38
C LEU A 149 4.04 -13.40 -3.56
N GLY A 150 4.48 -13.64 -4.80
CA GLY A 150 5.85 -14.04 -5.12
C GLY A 150 6.89 -13.00 -4.68
N TYR A 151 6.65 -11.71 -4.95
CA TYR A 151 7.52 -10.63 -4.46
C TYR A 151 7.57 -10.58 -2.93
N LEU A 152 6.44 -10.82 -2.26
CA LEU A 152 6.41 -10.92 -0.80
C LEU A 152 7.21 -12.12 -0.28
N VAL A 153 7.16 -13.28 -0.95
CA VAL A 153 8.02 -14.44 -0.64
C VAL A 153 9.50 -14.06 -0.74
N PHE A 154 9.92 -13.47 -1.85
CA PHE A 154 11.32 -13.08 -2.07
C PHE A 154 11.79 -12.06 -1.03
N ALA A 155 10.98 -11.05 -0.72
CA ALA A 155 11.33 -10.07 0.30
C ALA A 155 11.40 -10.68 1.71
N ALA A 156 10.47 -11.57 2.07
CA ALA A 156 10.49 -12.23 3.37
C ALA A 156 11.67 -13.21 3.50
N GLY A 157 11.95 -13.99 2.46
CA GLY A 157 13.12 -14.88 2.40
C GLY A 157 14.44 -14.12 2.47
N GLY A 158 14.56 -13.01 1.72
CA GLY A 158 15.75 -12.16 1.75
C GLY A 158 15.96 -11.49 3.11
N ALA A 159 14.89 -11.03 3.77
CA ALA A 159 14.96 -10.49 5.12
C ALA A 159 15.43 -11.54 6.14
N LEU A 160 14.89 -12.77 6.06
CA LEU A 160 15.28 -13.88 6.92
C LEU A 160 16.75 -14.28 6.69
N ALA A 161 17.17 -14.42 5.43
CA ALA A 161 18.55 -14.74 5.06
C ALA A 161 19.53 -13.70 5.62
N THR A 162 19.20 -12.41 5.48
CA THR A 162 19.99 -11.30 6.04
C THR A 162 20.07 -11.38 7.56
N ALA A 163 18.96 -11.71 8.24
CA ALA A 163 18.91 -11.81 9.70
C ALA A 163 19.76 -12.95 10.27
N VAL A 164 20.03 -14.00 9.48
CA VAL A 164 20.88 -15.14 9.89
C VAL A 164 22.31 -15.06 9.32
N GLY A 165 22.69 -13.92 8.72
CA GLY A 165 24.07 -13.63 8.32
C GLY A 165 24.41 -13.83 6.84
N PHE A 166 23.43 -14.11 5.97
CA PHE A 166 23.65 -14.12 4.53
C PHE A 166 23.50 -12.72 3.95
N GLU A 167 24.59 -12.11 3.51
CA GLU A 167 24.60 -10.77 2.88
C GLU A 167 24.21 -10.82 1.39
N SER A 168 22.98 -11.27 1.09
CA SER A 168 22.53 -11.43 -0.30
C SER A 168 21.56 -10.34 -0.78
N VAL A 169 20.88 -9.61 0.13
CA VAL A 169 19.88 -8.60 -0.25
C VAL A 169 19.93 -7.38 0.67
N LEU A 170 20.11 -6.19 0.09
CA LEU A 170 20.18 -4.96 0.85
C LEU A 170 18.77 -4.43 1.26
N PRO A 171 18.62 -3.71 2.39
CA PRO A 171 17.32 -3.21 2.86
C PRO A 171 16.54 -2.37 1.83
N GLN A 172 17.24 -1.64 0.96
CA GLN A 172 16.64 -0.82 -0.09
C GLN A 172 16.03 -1.69 -1.19
N GLN A 173 16.64 -2.84 -1.50
CA GLN A 173 16.10 -3.80 -2.46
C GLN A 173 14.84 -4.44 -1.90
N LEU A 174 14.88 -4.90 -0.63
CA LEU A 174 13.70 -5.40 0.07
C LEU A 174 12.55 -4.39 0.07
N SER A 175 12.87 -3.11 0.29
CA SER A 175 11.87 -2.03 0.27
C SER A 175 11.23 -1.86 -1.12
N HIS A 176 11.97 -1.99 -2.22
CA HIS A 176 11.41 -1.94 -3.58
C HIS A 176 10.54 -3.17 -3.88
N LEU A 177 11.00 -4.38 -3.50
CA LEU A 177 10.21 -5.60 -3.68
C LEU A 177 8.89 -5.52 -2.90
N LEU A 178 8.91 -5.00 -1.67
CA LEU A 178 7.69 -4.84 -0.85
C LEU A 178 6.80 -3.69 -1.31
N ALA A 179 7.36 -2.51 -1.62
CA ALA A 179 6.57 -1.34 -1.98
C ALA A 179 6.05 -1.43 -3.41
N ALA A 180 6.91 -1.69 -4.39
CA ALA A 180 6.52 -1.75 -5.79
C ALA A 180 6.03 -3.16 -6.17
N GLY A 181 6.83 -4.20 -5.87
CA GLY A 181 6.53 -5.58 -6.28
C GLY A 181 5.30 -6.16 -5.58
N THR A 182 5.12 -5.87 -4.30
CA THR A 182 3.95 -6.34 -3.54
C THR A 182 2.86 -5.28 -3.52
N ALA A 183 3.06 -4.16 -2.82
CA ALA A 183 1.96 -3.23 -2.52
C ALA A 183 1.41 -2.50 -3.76
N ALA A 184 2.27 -1.92 -4.61
CA ALA A 184 1.82 -1.23 -5.81
C ALA A 184 1.18 -2.19 -6.83
N LEU A 185 1.75 -3.39 -7.01
CA LEU A 185 1.15 -4.40 -7.88
C LEU A 185 -0.23 -4.86 -7.39
N PHE A 186 -0.43 -4.99 -6.06
CA PHE A 186 -1.76 -5.17 -5.50
C PHE A 186 -2.68 -3.97 -5.75
N VAL A 187 -2.19 -2.73 -5.63
CA VAL A 187 -2.95 -1.52 -5.98
C VAL A 187 -3.40 -1.57 -7.45
N PHE A 188 -2.54 -1.99 -8.37
CA PHE A 188 -2.90 -2.14 -9.78
C PHE A 188 -3.96 -3.22 -9.99
N GLY A 189 -3.71 -4.45 -9.53
CA GLY A 189 -4.64 -5.58 -9.70
C GLY A 189 -5.97 -5.36 -8.98
N VAL A 190 -5.93 -5.19 -7.66
CA VAL A 190 -7.12 -4.99 -6.82
C VAL A 190 -7.82 -3.67 -7.16
N GLY A 191 -7.08 -2.63 -7.53
CA GLY A 191 -7.65 -1.37 -8.00
C GLY A 191 -8.53 -1.56 -9.24
N PHE A 192 -8.10 -2.34 -10.22
CA PHE A 192 -8.94 -2.66 -11.39
C PHE A 192 -10.11 -3.60 -11.08
N ARG A 193 -10.03 -4.39 -9.99
CA ARG A 193 -11.20 -5.11 -9.47
C ARG A 193 -12.21 -4.14 -8.83
N LEU A 194 -11.74 -3.13 -8.09
CA LEU A 194 -12.60 -2.28 -7.26
C LEU A 194 -13.09 -1.01 -7.96
N PHE A 195 -12.18 -0.17 -8.45
CA PHE A 195 -12.50 1.18 -8.90
C PHE A 195 -13.46 1.23 -10.08
N PRO A 196 -13.34 0.37 -11.12
CA PRO A 196 -14.35 0.31 -12.17
C PRO A 196 -15.76 0.05 -11.64
N ARG A 197 -15.91 -0.76 -10.58
CA ARG A 197 -17.20 -1.08 -9.95
C ARG A 197 -17.71 0.09 -9.10
N PHE A 198 -16.83 0.70 -8.32
CA PHE A 198 -17.19 1.84 -7.48
C PHE A 198 -17.58 3.07 -8.30
N LEU A 199 -16.85 3.33 -9.39
CA LEU A 199 -17.06 4.46 -10.30
C LEU A 199 -18.07 4.16 -11.41
N VAL A 200 -18.55 2.92 -11.54
CA VAL A 200 -19.50 2.48 -12.58
C VAL A 200 -19.01 2.89 -13.98
N ALA A 201 -17.72 2.66 -14.22
CA ALA A 201 -17.09 2.94 -15.49
C ALA A 201 -16.21 1.75 -15.90
N ALA A 202 -15.89 1.67 -17.20
CA ALA A 202 -15.11 0.58 -17.78
C ALA A 202 -13.70 1.05 -18.15
N VAL A 203 -12.75 0.13 -18.07
CA VAL A 203 -11.36 0.31 -18.54
C VAL A 203 -11.10 -0.70 -19.66
N PRO A 204 -10.46 -0.29 -20.77
CA PRO A 204 -10.08 -1.23 -21.82
C PRO A 204 -9.11 -2.30 -21.29
N ARG A 205 -9.40 -3.57 -21.57
CA ARG A 205 -8.55 -4.71 -21.18
C ARG A 205 -7.07 -4.56 -21.57
N PRO A 206 -6.71 -4.07 -22.77
CA PRO A 206 -5.30 -3.91 -23.14
C PRO A 206 -4.53 -2.97 -22.20
N VAL A 207 -5.19 -1.92 -21.70
CA VAL A 207 -4.59 -0.96 -20.76
C VAL A 207 -4.29 -1.64 -19.43
N VAL A 208 -5.23 -2.45 -18.92
CA VAL A 208 -5.03 -3.23 -17.69
C VAL A 208 -3.90 -4.26 -17.86
N ALA A 209 -3.83 -4.93 -19.02
CA ALA A 209 -2.76 -5.88 -19.31
C ALA A 209 -1.38 -5.20 -19.34
N LEU A 210 -1.27 -4.04 -19.98
CA LEU A 210 -0.05 -3.25 -19.99
C LEU A 210 0.39 -2.87 -18.57
N ILE A 211 -0.53 -2.36 -17.75
CA ILE A 211 -0.23 -1.92 -16.38
C ILE A 211 0.22 -3.10 -15.53
N VAL A 212 -0.48 -4.24 -15.59
CA VAL A 212 -0.12 -5.43 -14.81
C VAL A 212 1.22 -6.00 -15.26
N ALA A 213 1.48 -6.06 -16.57
CA ALA A 213 2.76 -6.55 -17.09
C ALA A 213 3.92 -5.62 -16.69
N ALA A 214 3.76 -4.31 -16.87
CA ALA A 214 4.77 -3.33 -16.49
C ALA A 214 5.00 -3.32 -14.97
N GLY A 215 3.95 -3.33 -14.16
CA GLY A 215 4.04 -3.39 -12.70
C GLY A 215 4.51 -4.75 -12.17
N ALA A 216 4.48 -5.80 -12.98
CA ALA A 216 5.08 -7.09 -12.65
C ALA A 216 6.59 -7.12 -12.96
N ILE A 217 7.05 -6.43 -14.01
CA ILE A 217 8.45 -6.46 -14.48
C ILE A 217 9.29 -5.36 -13.82
N GLY A 218 8.75 -4.14 -13.73
CA GLY A 218 9.43 -2.97 -13.18
C GLY A 218 10.04 -3.23 -11.79
N PRO A 219 9.31 -3.81 -10.83
CA PRO A 219 9.84 -4.03 -9.49
C PRO A 219 10.98 -5.04 -9.41
N ALA A 220 11.01 -6.07 -10.27
CA ALA A 220 12.15 -6.98 -10.36
C ALA A 220 13.39 -6.24 -10.86
N LEU A 221 13.25 -5.48 -11.94
CA LEU A 221 14.36 -4.68 -12.50
C LEU A 221 14.87 -3.67 -11.48
N LEU A 222 13.98 -2.99 -10.76
CA LEU A 222 14.34 -2.03 -9.71
C LEU A 222 14.95 -2.70 -8.47
N GLY A 223 14.39 -3.82 -8.03
CA GLY A 223 14.85 -4.52 -6.83
C GLY A 223 16.22 -5.17 -7.01
N PHE A 224 16.43 -5.88 -8.13
CA PHE A 224 17.68 -6.58 -8.40
C PHE A 224 18.72 -5.70 -9.12
N GLY A 225 18.26 -4.74 -9.92
CA GLY A 225 19.09 -3.79 -10.64
C GLY A 225 19.32 -2.47 -9.90
N LEU A 226 18.93 -2.37 -8.61
CA LEU A 226 18.93 -1.10 -7.88
C LEU A 226 20.28 -0.36 -7.97
N PHE A 227 21.38 -1.10 -7.99
CA PHE A 227 22.76 -0.59 -8.01
C PHE A 227 23.42 -0.61 -9.39
N ASP A 228 22.75 -1.13 -10.40
CA ASP A 228 23.17 -1.05 -11.80
C ASP A 228 22.44 0.12 -12.47
N HIS A 229 23.18 1.09 -12.99
CA HIS A 229 22.58 2.31 -13.55
C HIS A 229 21.63 2.02 -14.73
N ARG A 230 21.96 1.05 -15.59
CA ARG A 230 21.15 0.72 -16.76
C ARG A 230 19.87 0.01 -16.34
N LEU A 231 19.98 -0.99 -15.47
CA LEU A 231 18.81 -1.71 -14.97
C LEU A 231 17.91 -0.81 -14.13
N LEU A 232 18.48 0.09 -13.33
CA LEU A 232 17.73 1.09 -12.57
C LEU A 232 16.93 2.02 -13.50
N LEU A 233 17.54 2.52 -14.58
CA LEU A 233 16.85 3.37 -15.55
C LEU A 233 15.76 2.62 -16.30
N VAL A 234 16.06 1.44 -16.84
CA VAL A 234 15.09 0.62 -17.58
C VAL A 234 13.94 0.21 -16.65
N GLY A 235 14.25 -0.27 -15.44
CA GLY A 235 13.25 -0.60 -14.43
C GLY A 235 12.39 0.59 -14.05
N GLY A 236 13.00 1.77 -13.90
CA GLY A 236 12.29 3.02 -13.63
C GLY A 236 11.34 3.43 -14.75
N VAL A 237 11.75 3.28 -16.02
CA VAL A 237 10.89 3.56 -17.18
C VAL A 237 9.72 2.58 -17.25
N VAL A 238 9.98 1.28 -17.05
CA VAL A 238 8.94 0.25 -17.04
C VAL A 238 7.94 0.52 -15.90
N GLU A 239 8.42 0.83 -14.71
CA GLU A 239 7.55 1.17 -13.57
C GLU A 239 6.75 2.46 -13.81
N ALA A 240 7.36 3.46 -14.47
CA ALA A 240 6.67 4.68 -14.87
C ALA A 240 5.52 4.42 -15.84
N VAL A 241 5.68 3.49 -16.79
CA VAL A 241 4.58 3.07 -17.66
C VAL A 241 3.42 2.53 -16.82
N ALA A 242 3.68 1.70 -15.80
CA ALA A 242 2.64 1.15 -14.93
C ALA A 242 1.93 2.26 -14.13
N VAL A 243 2.70 3.09 -13.41
CA VAL A 243 2.17 4.14 -12.52
C VAL A 243 1.40 5.21 -13.29
N VAL A 244 1.97 5.73 -14.39
CA VAL A 244 1.33 6.79 -15.18
C VAL A 244 0.09 6.26 -15.88
N SER A 245 0.13 5.05 -16.45
CA SER A 245 -1.05 4.45 -17.09
C SER A 245 -2.16 4.15 -16.09
N PHE A 246 -1.81 3.71 -14.87
CA PHE A 246 -2.78 3.56 -13.79
C PHE A 246 -3.40 4.91 -13.39
N ALA A 247 -2.58 5.95 -13.23
CA ALA A 247 -3.05 7.29 -12.89
C ALA A 247 -4.01 7.85 -13.95
N LEU A 248 -3.66 7.74 -15.23
CA LEU A 248 -4.52 8.16 -16.35
C LEU A 248 -5.81 7.33 -16.43
N SER A 249 -5.73 6.02 -16.18
CA SER A 249 -6.90 5.14 -16.14
C SER A 249 -7.84 5.55 -15.00
N TYR A 250 -7.29 5.77 -13.80
CA TYR A 250 -8.07 6.21 -12.65
C TYR A 250 -8.71 7.58 -12.88
N LEU A 251 -7.96 8.55 -13.40
CA LEU A 251 -8.47 9.87 -13.76
C LEU A 251 -9.61 9.76 -14.77
N THR A 252 -9.45 8.93 -15.81
CA THR A 252 -10.49 8.72 -16.82
C THR A 252 -11.76 8.11 -16.21
N LEU A 253 -11.61 7.09 -15.35
CA LEU A 253 -12.75 6.52 -14.62
C LEU A 253 -13.42 7.56 -13.72
N PHE A 254 -12.63 8.38 -13.03
CA PHE A 254 -13.12 9.42 -12.14
C PHE A 254 -13.92 10.48 -12.91
N LEU A 255 -13.37 11.00 -14.01
CA LEU A 255 -14.02 12.03 -14.82
C LEU A 255 -15.31 11.53 -15.48
N ARG A 256 -15.35 10.25 -15.91
CA ARG A 256 -16.54 9.64 -16.53
C ARG A 256 -17.61 9.23 -15.52
N SER A 257 -17.25 9.10 -14.24
CA SER A 257 -18.21 8.68 -13.21
C SER A 257 -19.11 9.82 -12.79
N GLU A 258 -20.40 9.55 -12.66
CA GLU A 258 -21.34 10.44 -11.96
C GLU A 258 -21.26 10.26 -10.44
N ARG A 259 -20.62 9.19 -9.95
CA ARG A 259 -20.49 8.95 -8.51
C ARG A 259 -19.36 9.78 -7.93
N ARG A 260 -19.70 10.55 -6.89
CA ARG A 260 -18.75 11.31 -6.09
C ARG A 260 -18.82 10.79 -4.66
N ARG A 261 -17.76 10.11 -4.22
CA ARG A 261 -17.58 9.65 -2.83
C ARG A 261 -16.24 10.15 -2.31
N VAL A 262 -16.18 10.49 -1.03
CA VAL A 262 -14.99 11.10 -0.44
C VAL A 262 -13.70 10.30 -0.68
N GLY A 263 -13.77 8.97 -0.58
CA GLY A 263 -12.62 8.10 -0.81
C GLY A 263 -12.03 8.17 -2.23
N PHE A 264 -12.79 8.63 -3.23
CA PHE A 264 -12.26 8.79 -4.59
C PHE A 264 -11.29 9.96 -4.72
N TYR A 265 -11.51 11.05 -3.97
CA TYR A 265 -10.61 12.20 -3.99
C TYR A 265 -9.25 11.84 -3.38
N ALA A 266 -9.21 10.99 -2.35
CA ALA A 266 -7.96 10.47 -1.81
C ALA A 266 -7.15 9.72 -2.88
N VAL A 267 -7.78 8.81 -3.63
CA VAL A 267 -7.09 8.05 -4.70
C VAL A 267 -6.69 8.96 -5.86
N LEU A 268 -7.46 10.03 -6.15
CA LEU A 268 -7.08 11.02 -7.16
C LEU A 268 -5.78 11.76 -6.77
N VAL A 269 -5.69 12.21 -5.51
CA VAL A 269 -4.46 12.83 -4.98
C VAL A 269 -3.32 11.79 -4.93
N ALA A 270 -3.63 10.53 -4.62
CA ALA A 270 -2.66 9.44 -4.64
C ALA A 270 -2.08 9.22 -6.04
N ALA A 271 -2.92 9.23 -7.08
CA ALA A 271 -2.50 9.08 -8.48
C ALA A 271 -1.54 10.22 -8.90
N ALA A 272 -1.87 11.47 -8.54
CA ALA A 272 -0.98 12.61 -8.77
C ALA A 272 0.36 12.46 -8.03
N ALA A 273 0.32 12.07 -6.75
CA ALA A 273 1.51 11.81 -5.97
C ALA A 273 2.37 10.64 -6.53
N GLY A 274 1.73 9.63 -7.13
CA GLY A 274 2.41 8.54 -7.83
C GLY A 274 3.18 9.02 -9.05
N VAL A 275 2.57 9.88 -9.88
CA VAL A 275 3.26 10.48 -11.04
C VAL A 275 4.45 11.34 -10.60
N VAL A 276 4.29 12.14 -9.53
CA VAL A 276 5.39 12.91 -8.96
C VAL A 276 6.47 11.98 -8.40
N GLY A 277 6.09 10.98 -7.62
CA GLY A 277 7.00 10.02 -7.00
C GLY A 277 7.84 9.24 -8.02
N ILE A 278 7.22 8.77 -9.10
CA ILE A 278 7.95 8.05 -10.15
C ILE A 278 8.83 8.99 -10.99
N GLY A 279 8.39 10.24 -11.21
CA GLY A 279 9.24 11.28 -11.80
C GLY A 279 10.51 11.52 -10.99
N LEU A 280 10.38 11.65 -9.66
CA LEU A 280 11.52 11.76 -8.74
C LEU A 280 12.41 10.52 -8.81
N GLY A 281 11.82 9.32 -8.93
CA GLY A 281 12.57 8.06 -9.08
C GLY A 281 13.39 8.00 -10.37
N LEU A 282 12.82 8.47 -11.48
CA LEU A 282 13.53 8.60 -12.76
C LEU A 282 14.66 9.63 -12.67
N THR A 283 14.42 10.76 -12.00
CA THR A 283 15.49 11.74 -11.74
C THR A 283 16.64 11.09 -10.96
N ILE A 284 16.36 10.32 -9.90
CA ILE A 284 17.40 9.57 -9.15
C ILE A 284 18.18 8.63 -10.07
N ALA A 285 17.47 7.93 -10.96
CA ALA A 285 18.09 7.00 -11.90
C ALA A 285 19.07 7.69 -12.86
N VAL A 286 18.76 8.92 -13.29
CA VAL A 286 19.56 9.70 -14.24
C VAL A 286 20.67 10.49 -13.55
N THR A 287 20.37 11.21 -12.47
CA THR A 287 21.27 12.20 -11.86
C THR A 287 22.01 11.68 -10.62
N GLY A 288 21.65 10.50 -10.11
CA GLY A 288 22.25 9.91 -8.91
C GLY A 288 21.42 10.10 -7.63
N ARG A 289 21.91 9.50 -6.52
CA ARG A 289 21.15 9.32 -5.27
C ARG A 289 21.42 10.42 -4.23
N GLU A 290 20.98 11.64 -4.52
CA GLU A 290 20.99 12.70 -3.50
C GLU A 290 20.01 12.37 -2.35
N SER A 291 20.40 12.64 -1.11
CA SER A 291 19.61 12.31 0.09
C SER A 291 18.25 13.01 0.13
N ALA A 292 18.19 14.27 -0.30
CA ALA A 292 16.96 15.06 -0.41
C ALA A 292 16.00 14.44 -1.43
N LEU A 293 16.50 14.09 -2.62
CA LEU A 293 15.71 13.49 -3.68
C LEU A 293 15.19 12.10 -3.32
N VAL A 294 16.02 11.26 -2.69
CA VAL A 294 15.59 9.96 -2.13
C VAL A 294 14.49 10.16 -1.09
N SER A 295 14.61 11.21 -0.27
CA SER A 295 13.61 11.52 0.76
C SER A 295 12.28 11.98 0.17
N ALA A 296 12.34 12.81 -0.87
CA ALA A 296 11.19 13.22 -1.67
C ALA A 296 10.47 11.99 -2.25
N HIS A 297 11.23 11.13 -2.90
CA HIS A 297 10.72 9.95 -3.60
C HIS A 297 9.98 9.02 -2.66
N TYR A 298 10.60 8.58 -1.55
CA TYR A 298 9.92 7.63 -0.66
C TYR A 298 8.71 8.25 0.03
N ARG A 299 8.70 9.57 0.31
CA ARG A 299 7.51 10.25 0.88
C ARG A 299 6.38 10.31 -0.14
N ALA A 300 6.67 10.75 -1.36
CA ALA A 300 5.69 10.78 -2.45
C ALA A 300 5.08 9.39 -2.71
N MET A 301 5.89 8.33 -2.66
CA MET A 301 5.42 6.96 -2.86
C MET A 301 4.68 6.38 -1.64
N LEU A 302 5.20 6.54 -0.41
CA LEU A 302 4.61 5.92 0.79
C LEU A 302 3.45 6.72 1.37
N SER A 303 3.59 8.03 1.60
CA SER A 303 2.49 8.84 2.14
C SER A 303 1.51 9.25 1.07
N GLY A 304 2.01 9.51 -0.14
CA GLY A 304 1.22 9.91 -1.30
C GLY A 304 0.57 8.72 -2.00
N PHE A 305 1.28 8.09 -2.93
CA PHE A 305 0.71 7.07 -3.82
C PHE A 305 0.10 5.89 -3.06
N LEU A 306 0.88 5.15 -2.28
CA LEU A 306 0.38 3.99 -1.54
C LEU A 306 -0.54 4.44 -0.39
N GLY A 307 -0.11 5.45 0.37
CA GLY A 307 -0.82 5.87 1.57
C GLY A 307 -2.20 6.46 1.29
N LEU A 308 -2.32 7.42 0.38
CA LEU A 308 -3.63 7.99 0.03
C LEU A 308 -4.50 7.01 -0.77
N THR A 309 -3.91 6.05 -1.50
CA THR A 309 -4.68 4.94 -2.09
C THR A 309 -5.31 4.08 -1.00
N VAL A 310 -4.54 3.74 0.04
CA VAL A 310 -5.04 2.99 1.22
C VAL A 310 -6.13 3.78 1.96
N VAL A 311 -5.92 5.07 2.23
CA VAL A 311 -6.92 5.95 2.86
C VAL A 311 -8.22 5.98 2.03
N GLY A 312 -8.10 6.18 0.72
CA GLY A 312 -9.25 6.22 -0.18
C GLY A 312 -10.02 4.91 -0.25
N ALA A 313 -9.31 3.78 -0.35
CA ALA A 313 -9.91 2.46 -0.32
C ALA A 313 -10.57 2.17 1.04
N ALA A 314 -9.94 2.56 2.14
CA ALA A 314 -10.49 2.39 3.48
C ALA A 314 -11.82 3.16 3.64
N PHE A 315 -11.91 4.40 3.16
CA PHE A 315 -13.18 5.15 3.14
C PHE A 315 -14.24 4.57 2.20
N GLN A 316 -13.89 3.77 1.19
CA GLN A 316 -14.89 3.03 0.41
C GLN A 316 -15.43 1.82 1.16
N PHE A 317 -14.56 1.08 1.86
CA PHE A 317 -14.97 -0.09 2.64
C PHE A 317 -15.65 0.28 3.96
N TYR A 318 -15.27 1.41 4.54
CA TYR A 318 -15.74 1.91 5.82
C TYR A 318 -16.10 3.39 5.67
N PRO A 319 -17.26 3.69 5.06
CA PRO A 319 -17.67 5.08 4.80
C PRO A 319 -17.70 5.91 6.09
N PRO A 320 -17.12 7.12 6.11
CA PRO A 320 -17.11 7.99 7.29
C PRO A 320 -18.50 8.19 7.90
N ALA A 321 -19.51 8.42 7.05
CA ALA A 321 -20.89 8.67 7.44
C ALA A 321 -21.60 7.50 8.17
N VAL A 322 -21.00 6.30 8.24
CA VAL A 322 -21.55 5.20 9.07
C VAL A 322 -21.03 5.21 10.51
N GLY A 323 -20.09 6.12 10.83
CA GLY A 323 -19.51 6.28 12.15
C GLY A 323 -20.52 6.82 13.17
N VAL A 324 -20.29 6.47 14.44
CA VAL A 324 -21.19 6.82 15.56
C VAL A 324 -20.66 7.95 16.45
N LEU A 325 -19.43 8.41 16.20
CA LEU A 325 -18.80 9.49 16.96
C LEU A 325 -19.08 10.86 16.31
N PRO A 326 -19.04 11.97 17.08
CA PRO A 326 -19.30 13.31 16.55
C PRO A 326 -18.42 13.65 15.34
N TYR A 327 -18.97 14.33 14.33
CA TYR A 327 -18.23 14.74 13.13
C TYR A 327 -17.62 13.58 12.31
N ALA A 328 -18.08 12.34 12.51
CA ALA A 328 -17.73 11.21 11.65
C ALA A 328 -18.53 11.30 10.34
N ASP A 329 -18.07 12.18 9.45
CA ASP A 329 -18.73 12.50 8.19
C ASP A 329 -17.72 12.69 7.03
N ASP A 330 -18.27 12.90 5.83
CA ASP A 330 -17.48 13.10 4.63
C ASP A 330 -16.69 14.42 4.62
N ARG A 331 -17.08 15.43 5.42
CA ARG A 331 -16.35 16.71 5.52
C ARG A 331 -15.06 16.52 6.31
N THR A 332 -15.11 15.84 7.44
CA THR A 332 -13.92 15.48 8.23
C THR A 332 -12.99 14.57 7.43
N ALA A 333 -13.55 13.67 6.62
CA ALA A 333 -12.76 12.83 5.72
C ALA A 333 -12.07 13.65 4.61
N LEU A 334 -12.76 14.62 4.01
CA LEU A 334 -12.14 15.56 3.05
C LEU A 334 -11.05 16.39 3.71
N LEU A 335 -11.24 16.86 4.94
CA LEU A 335 -10.22 17.59 5.69
C LEU A 335 -8.99 16.72 5.94
N SER A 336 -9.17 15.46 6.34
CA SER A 336 -8.07 14.50 6.48
C SER A 336 -7.27 14.35 5.18
N ILE A 337 -7.97 14.17 4.04
CA ILE A 337 -7.34 14.04 2.72
C ILE A 337 -6.60 15.34 2.34
N ALA A 338 -7.21 16.50 2.57
CA ALA A 338 -6.63 17.79 2.26
C ALA A 338 -5.36 18.05 3.09
N LEU A 339 -5.35 17.70 4.38
CA LEU A 339 -4.20 17.82 5.25
C LEU A 339 -3.07 16.87 4.86
N LEU A 340 -3.38 15.61 4.54
CA LEU A 340 -2.39 14.63 4.08
C LEU A 340 -1.78 15.04 2.73
N GLY A 341 -2.62 15.42 1.76
CA GLY A 341 -2.20 15.81 0.42
C GLY A 341 -1.42 17.12 0.39
N SER A 342 -1.96 18.17 1.03
CA SER A 342 -1.28 19.47 1.08
C SER A 342 -0.02 19.41 1.96
N GLY A 343 -0.05 18.68 3.08
CA GLY A 343 1.12 18.43 3.92
C GLY A 343 2.25 17.74 3.15
N LEU A 344 1.94 16.76 2.30
CA LEU A 344 2.91 16.16 1.39
C LEU A 344 3.42 17.18 0.36
N GLY A 345 2.52 17.94 -0.28
CA GLY A 345 2.90 18.97 -1.26
C GLY A 345 3.88 20.00 -0.68
N ILE A 346 3.61 20.50 0.53
CA ILE A 346 4.49 21.43 1.24
C ILE A 346 5.85 20.78 1.52
N GLN A 347 5.88 19.52 1.99
CA GLN A 347 7.13 18.80 2.23
C GLN A 347 7.95 18.58 0.95
N LEU A 348 7.31 18.43 -0.21
CA LEU A 348 8.00 18.29 -1.49
C LEU A 348 8.52 19.64 -2.01
N LEU A 349 7.76 20.73 -1.82
CA LEU A 349 8.16 22.08 -2.21
C LEU A 349 9.31 22.63 -1.35
N ASP A 350 9.36 22.26 -0.07
CA ASP A 350 10.46 22.61 0.84
C ASP A 350 11.83 22.20 0.28
N LEU A 351 11.88 21.06 -0.43
CA LEU A 351 13.11 20.56 -1.04
C LEU A 351 13.65 21.47 -2.16
N VAL A 352 12.78 22.30 -2.75
CA VAL A 352 13.15 23.30 -3.77
C VAL A 352 13.34 24.67 -3.14
N GLY A 353 12.45 25.05 -2.21
CA GLY A 353 12.39 26.40 -1.65
C GLY A 353 13.34 26.68 -0.48
N ARG A 354 13.79 25.65 0.24
CA ARG A 354 14.66 25.76 1.44
C ARG A 354 14.09 26.72 2.50
N PHE A 355 12.81 26.57 2.83
CA PHE A 355 12.15 27.41 3.83
C PHE A 355 11.90 26.61 5.11
N ASP A 356 12.64 26.91 6.18
CA ASP A 356 12.65 26.11 7.42
C ASP A 356 11.26 25.84 8.04
N TRP A 357 10.29 26.75 7.86
CA TRP A 357 8.94 26.59 8.39
C TRP A 357 8.08 25.59 7.59
N MET A 358 8.35 25.41 6.29
CA MET A 358 7.55 24.56 5.41
C MET A 358 7.61 23.11 5.86
N LYS A 359 8.80 22.64 6.27
CA LYS A 359 8.98 21.30 6.83
C LYS A 359 8.07 21.05 8.03
N SER A 360 8.04 21.97 9.00
CA SER A 360 7.25 21.84 10.23
C SER A 360 5.75 21.88 9.95
N VAL A 361 5.29 22.79 9.08
CA VAL A 361 3.87 22.87 8.69
C VAL A 361 3.44 21.62 7.94
N GLY A 362 4.23 21.17 6.98
CA GLY A 362 3.91 20.00 6.16
C GLY A 362 3.86 18.70 6.96
N THR A 363 4.76 18.52 7.94
CA THR A 363 4.72 17.32 8.81
C THR A 363 3.59 17.40 9.84
N ALA A 364 3.33 18.58 10.43
CA ALA A 364 2.20 18.79 11.34
C ALA A 364 0.86 18.51 10.66
N ALA A 365 0.67 19.02 9.42
CA ALA A 365 -0.51 18.73 8.61
C ALA A 365 -0.66 17.22 8.35
N GLY A 366 0.44 16.52 8.03
CA GLY A 366 0.43 15.07 7.87
C GLY A 366 0.01 14.32 9.14
N VAL A 367 0.53 14.70 10.31
CA VAL A 367 0.15 14.09 11.60
C VAL A 367 -1.34 14.32 11.88
N LEU A 368 -1.83 15.55 11.76
CA LEU A 368 -3.24 15.88 11.96
C LEU A 368 -4.15 15.12 10.99
N GLY A 369 -3.77 15.05 9.71
CA GLY A 369 -4.50 14.29 8.70
C GLY A 369 -4.58 12.80 9.04
N ALA A 370 -3.49 12.19 9.50
CA ALA A 370 -3.43 10.79 9.92
C ALA A 370 -4.26 10.52 11.20
N LEU A 371 -4.26 11.46 12.14
CA LEU A 371 -5.11 11.38 13.34
C LEU A 371 -6.60 11.42 12.98
N LEU A 372 -7.00 12.33 12.08
CA LEU A 372 -8.38 12.40 11.60
C LEU A 372 -8.78 11.13 10.84
N TYR A 373 -7.91 10.59 9.99
CA TYR A 373 -8.13 9.30 9.32
C TYR A 373 -8.37 8.18 10.34
N THR A 374 -7.52 8.11 11.37
CA THR A 374 -7.62 7.10 12.43
C THR A 374 -8.91 7.25 13.24
N TYR A 375 -9.25 8.48 13.60
CA TYR A 375 -10.49 8.83 14.28
C TYR A 375 -11.72 8.32 13.52
N LEU A 376 -11.80 8.59 12.21
CA LEU A 376 -12.92 8.19 11.36
C LEU A 376 -13.06 6.66 11.27
N LEU A 377 -11.94 5.92 11.21
CA LEU A 377 -11.98 4.46 11.23
C LEU A 377 -12.48 3.91 12.56
N ILE A 378 -11.99 4.45 13.68
CA ILE A 378 -12.45 4.06 15.01
C ILE A 378 -13.94 4.36 15.15
N ALA A 379 -14.40 5.53 14.69
CA ALA A 379 -15.81 5.91 14.70
C ALA A 379 -16.69 4.92 13.89
N ALA A 380 -16.21 4.48 12.73
CA ALA A 380 -16.89 3.50 11.89
C ALA A 380 -16.95 2.10 12.53
N PHE A 381 -15.95 1.73 13.35
CA PHE A 381 -15.89 0.41 13.98
C PHE A 381 -16.64 0.33 15.32
N ALA A 382 -16.74 1.43 16.05
CA ALA A 382 -17.36 1.50 17.38
C ALA A 382 -18.82 1.00 17.40
N ARG A 383 -19.58 1.18 16.31
CA ARG A 383 -20.99 0.76 16.20
C ARG A 383 -21.22 -0.75 16.45
N ARG A 384 -20.21 -1.60 16.20
CA ARG A 384 -20.29 -3.06 16.40
C ARG A 384 -19.57 -3.57 17.64
N TRP A 385 -18.97 -2.69 18.44
CA TRP A 385 -18.47 -3.04 19.78
C TRP A 385 -19.50 -2.77 20.88
N GLN A 386 -20.56 -2.05 20.55
CA GLN A 386 -21.71 -1.76 21.43
C GLN A 386 -22.84 -2.80 21.29
N SER A 387 -22.73 -3.73 20.33
CA SER A 387 -23.63 -4.86 20.08
C SER A 387 -22.90 -6.16 20.31
#